data_AF-A0AAE0XX18-F1
#
_entry.id   AF-A0AAE0XX18-F1
#
_cell.length_a   1.000
_cell.length_b   1.000
_cell.length_c   1.000
_cell.angle_alpha   90.00
_cell.angle_beta   90.00
_cell.angle_gamma   90.00
#
_symmetry.space_group_name_H-M   'P 1'
#
loop_
_entity.id
_entity.type
_entity.pdbx_description
1 polymer ?
#
loop_
_entity_poly.entity_id
_entity_poly.type
_entity_poly.pdbx_seq_one_letter_code
_entity_poly.pdbx_strand_id
1 'polypeptide(L)'
;MRAFLFIIFVVCILARISGAREQRRRRRPMCITEPRLRDKWNIAGENRRVFIRIRSHQMVYKHGATMIKYRCLENRGNIFLLRKRKFEKGKDGVLCLGFRYVADHPLGEYSVVRLLGKGEGSNLLSPVLVPRKTKVSIDSTCDLEGKHSSLPSRDHYIKQGVIRRSAPGCKFPKSIQGRWNFTYQHAKSLEIWQRNSTLHLMDGSSVRFLCDKRDGGVFVFRTRRYVNDHQDAFMCVEFTPMPDDPFYSFQLSRHNSGSYLDGQLKAVSRSETIYIHIHCDWIGSPARPEFLYP
;
A
#
# COMPACT_ATOMS: atom_id res chain seq x y z
N MET A 1 4.91 45.31 49.13
CA MET A 1 4.82 43.83 49.23
C MET A 1 3.66 43.21 48.46
N ARG A 2 2.41 43.73 48.53
CA ARG A 2 1.25 43.08 47.88
C ARG A 2 1.29 43.01 46.33
N ALA A 3 1.85 44.02 45.67
CA ALA A 3 1.97 44.04 44.21
C ALA A 3 2.94 42.97 43.66
N PHE A 4 4.01 42.66 44.41
CA PHE A 4 5.03 41.69 43.99
C PHE A 4 4.49 40.24 44.00
N LEU A 5 3.66 39.92 44.99
CA LEU A 5 2.98 38.62 45.08
C LEU A 5 1.99 38.40 43.93
N PHE A 6 1.31 39.46 43.49
CA PHE A 6 0.36 39.39 42.38
C PHE A 6 1.06 39.10 41.04
N ILE A 7 2.22 39.73 40.80
CA ILE A 7 3.03 39.51 39.60
C ILE A 7 3.56 38.08 39.57
N ILE A 8 4.08 37.56 40.69
CA ILE A 8 4.56 36.17 40.77
C ILE A 8 3.42 35.18 40.51
N PHE A 9 2.22 35.45 41.03
CA PHE A 9 1.07 34.58 40.81
C PHE A 9 0.62 34.55 39.34
N VAL A 10 0.59 35.71 38.67
CA VAL A 10 0.26 35.83 37.24
C VAL A 10 1.31 35.14 36.36
N VAL A 11 2.60 35.27 36.68
CA VAL A 11 3.69 34.58 35.96
C VAL A 11 3.59 33.06 36.12
N CYS A 12 3.27 32.56 37.31
CA CYS A 12 3.07 31.13 37.55
C CYS A 12 1.86 30.55 36.78
N ILE A 13 0.77 31.31 36.68
CA ILE A 13 -0.41 30.90 35.90
C ILE A 13 -0.09 30.91 34.41
N LEU A 14 0.57 31.95 33.90
CA LEU A 14 0.98 32.03 32.50
C LEU A 14 1.97 30.92 32.14
N ALA A 15 2.93 30.59 33.01
CA ALA A 15 3.87 29.48 32.83
C ALA A 15 3.19 28.10 32.79
N ARG A 16 2.12 27.89 33.56
CA ARG A 16 1.30 26.67 33.47
C ARG A 16 0.48 26.61 32.18
N ILE A 17 -0.05 27.73 31.71
CA ILE A 17 -0.84 27.79 30.47
C ILE A 17 0.05 27.60 29.24
N SER A 18 1.26 28.18 29.23
CA SER A 18 2.24 27.97 28.16
C SER A 18 2.82 26.55 28.19
N GLY A 19 3.17 26.02 29.37
CA GLY A 19 3.63 24.63 29.53
C GLY A 19 2.57 23.58 29.15
N ALA A 20 1.28 23.88 29.32
CA ALA A 20 0.18 23.00 28.89
C ALA A 20 -0.05 23.03 27.36
N ARG A 21 0.25 24.15 26.68
CA ARG A 21 0.22 24.24 25.21
C ARG A 21 1.43 23.59 24.56
N GLU A 22 2.55 23.51 25.29
CA GLU A 22 3.83 22.96 24.81
C GLU A 22 4.06 21.49 25.20
N GLN A 23 3.08 20.83 25.82
CA GLN A 23 2.86 19.39 25.62
C GLN A 23 2.39 19.16 24.18
N ARG A 24 3.35 19.38 23.28
CA ARG A 24 3.51 18.76 21.97
C ARG A 24 2.57 17.57 21.88
N ARG A 25 1.59 17.69 20.97
CA ARG A 25 1.07 16.53 20.24
C ARG A 25 2.30 15.79 19.70
N ARG A 26 2.93 14.94 20.52
CA ARG A 26 3.78 13.85 20.07
C ARG A 26 2.83 13.04 19.21
N ARG A 27 2.83 13.31 17.90
CA ARG A 27 2.15 12.48 16.91
C ARG A 27 2.68 11.08 17.20
N ARG A 28 1.86 10.24 17.85
CA ARG A 28 2.22 8.85 18.08
C ARG A 28 2.72 8.31 16.74
N PRO A 29 3.83 7.57 16.68
CA PRO A 29 4.24 6.94 15.44
C PRO A 29 3.04 6.18 14.91
N MET A 30 2.47 6.66 13.79
CA MET A 30 1.37 5.96 13.16
C MET A 30 1.99 4.70 12.59
N CYS A 31 1.55 3.52 13.03
CA CYS A 31 1.95 2.27 12.41
C CYS A 31 1.84 2.42 10.88
N ILE A 32 2.94 2.11 10.18
CA ILE A 32 3.02 2.07 8.73
C ILE A 32 3.20 0.61 8.30
N THR A 33 2.30 0.11 7.46
CA THR A 33 2.47 -1.21 6.86
C THR A 33 3.60 -1.20 5.86
N GLU A 34 4.35 -2.31 5.82
CA GLU A 34 5.40 -2.57 4.84
C GLU A 34 4.90 -2.29 3.41
N PRO A 35 5.57 -1.43 2.61
CA PRO A 35 5.17 -1.12 1.24
C PRO A 35 4.90 -2.34 0.38
N ARG A 36 5.73 -3.38 0.50
CA ARG A 36 5.60 -4.64 -0.27
C ARG A 36 4.25 -5.33 -0.08
N LEU A 37 3.67 -5.21 1.11
CA LEU A 37 2.37 -5.78 1.46
C LEU A 37 1.20 -4.90 1.04
N ARG A 38 1.40 -3.64 0.65
CA ARG A 38 0.29 -2.78 0.23
C ARG A 38 -0.34 -3.32 -1.05
N ASP A 39 -1.62 -3.01 -1.24
CA ASP A 39 -2.53 -3.42 -2.33
C ASP A 39 -3.58 -4.47 -1.91
N LYS A 40 -4.34 -4.97 -2.89
CA LYS A 40 -5.42 -5.94 -2.77
C LYS A 40 -4.91 -7.35 -3.00
N TRP A 41 -5.18 -8.21 -2.04
CA TRP A 41 -4.79 -9.61 -1.95
C TRP A 41 -6.01 -10.50 -1.89
N ASN A 42 -6.06 -11.54 -2.72
CA ASN A 42 -7.04 -12.60 -2.60
C ASN A 42 -6.46 -13.73 -1.74
N ILE A 43 -7.29 -14.35 -0.92
CA ILE A 43 -6.91 -15.54 -0.16
C ILE A 43 -7.00 -16.74 -1.12
N ALA A 44 -5.97 -17.57 -1.19
CA ALA A 44 -5.96 -18.77 -2.02
C ALA A 44 -7.03 -19.76 -1.52
N GLY A 45 -7.74 -20.42 -2.45
CA GLY A 45 -8.89 -21.29 -2.13
C GLY A 45 -10.21 -20.55 -1.88
N GLU A 46 -10.18 -19.24 -1.67
CA GLU A 46 -11.39 -18.42 -1.44
C GLU A 46 -11.95 -17.79 -2.72
N ASN A 47 -13.21 -17.38 -2.66
CA ASN A 47 -13.86 -16.63 -3.74
C ASN A 47 -13.16 -15.26 -3.96
N ARG A 48 -13.08 -14.77 -5.21
CA ARG A 48 -12.52 -13.44 -5.56
C ARG A 48 -13.22 -12.25 -4.85
N ARG A 49 -14.42 -12.45 -4.32
CA ARG A 49 -15.13 -11.47 -3.48
C ARG A 49 -14.57 -11.37 -2.05
N VAL A 50 -13.75 -12.35 -1.64
CA VAL A 50 -13.01 -12.38 -0.37
C VAL A 50 -11.61 -11.85 -0.61
N PHE A 51 -11.26 -10.74 0.01
CA PHE A 51 -9.94 -10.13 -0.15
C PHE A 51 -9.50 -9.32 1.06
N ILE A 52 -8.20 -9.11 1.14
CA ILE A 52 -7.51 -8.23 2.06
C ILE A 52 -6.97 -7.06 1.26
N ARG A 53 -7.30 -5.83 1.59
CA ARG A 53 -6.66 -4.64 1.01
C ARG A 53 -5.82 -3.96 2.08
N ILE A 54 -4.51 -3.99 1.90
CA ILE A 54 -3.53 -3.41 2.81
C ILE A 54 -3.18 -2.01 2.28
N ARG A 55 -3.21 -1.03 3.18
CA ARG A 55 -2.82 0.36 2.95
C ARG A 55 -1.88 0.79 4.07
N SER A 56 -1.19 1.92 3.87
CA SER A 56 -0.16 2.41 4.79
C SER A 56 -0.55 2.37 6.28
N HIS A 57 -1.78 2.71 6.65
CA HIS A 57 -2.20 2.74 8.08
C HIS A 57 -3.42 1.87 8.40
N GLN A 58 -3.89 1.06 7.46
CA GLN A 58 -5.12 0.29 7.64
C GLN A 58 -5.15 -0.95 6.76
N MET A 59 -5.84 -1.97 7.26
CA MET A 59 -6.16 -3.19 6.50
C MET A 59 -7.67 -3.32 6.39
N VAL A 60 -8.15 -3.56 5.18
CA VAL A 60 -9.57 -3.75 4.88
C VAL A 60 -9.79 -5.20 4.51
N TYR A 61 -10.59 -5.90 5.32
CA TYR A 61 -11.09 -7.22 4.98
C TYR A 61 -12.46 -7.09 4.32
N LYS A 62 -12.67 -7.77 3.20
CA LYS A 62 -14.00 -7.93 2.60
C LYS A 62 -14.29 -9.42 2.46
N HIS A 63 -15.48 -9.83 2.90
CA HIS A 63 -16.01 -11.17 2.75
C HIS A 63 -17.48 -11.08 2.34
N GLY A 64 -17.76 -11.25 1.05
CA GLY A 64 -19.10 -11.04 0.49
C GLY A 64 -19.56 -9.58 0.66
N ALA A 65 -20.68 -9.37 1.34
CA ALA A 65 -21.22 -8.05 1.67
C ALA A 65 -20.50 -7.39 2.86
N THR A 66 -19.88 -8.19 3.74
CA THR A 66 -19.26 -7.69 4.96
C THR A 66 -17.91 -7.04 4.66
N MET A 67 -17.73 -5.80 5.12
CA MET A 67 -16.46 -5.08 5.05
C MET A 67 -16.01 -4.64 6.44
N ILE A 68 -14.80 -5.02 6.81
CA ILE A 68 -14.20 -4.69 8.09
C ILE A 68 -12.93 -3.88 7.84
N LYS A 69 -12.89 -2.66 8.36
CA LYS A 69 -11.71 -1.78 8.28
C LYS A 69 -11.01 -1.80 9.63
N TYR A 70 -9.78 -2.29 9.64
CA TYR A 70 -8.91 -2.26 10.80
C TYR A 70 -7.87 -1.16 10.64
N ARG A 71 -7.66 -0.39 11.70
CA ARG A 71 -6.55 0.55 11.79
C ARG A 71 -5.31 -0.19 12.28
N CYS A 72 -4.15 0.06 11.68
CA CYS A 72 -2.91 -0.42 12.26
C CYS A 72 -2.55 0.41 13.50
N LEU A 73 -2.31 -0.29 14.61
CA LEU A 73 -1.90 0.31 15.87
C LEU A 73 -0.40 0.27 16.05
N GLU A 74 0.22 -0.86 15.69
CA GLU A 74 1.62 -1.15 15.93
C GLU A 74 2.11 -2.14 14.87
N ASN A 75 3.37 -2.02 14.47
CA ASN A 75 4.06 -2.97 13.61
C ASN A 75 5.43 -3.33 14.20
N ARG A 76 5.82 -4.59 14.05
CA ARG A 76 7.16 -5.09 14.37
C ARG A 76 7.61 -5.98 13.22
N GLY A 77 8.42 -5.41 12.32
CA GLY A 77 8.78 -6.06 11.06
C GLY A 77 7.55 -6.41 10.23
N ASN A 78 7.31 -7.71 10.04
CA ASN A 78 6.20 -8.29 9.29
C ASN A 78 4.95 -8.61 10.13
N ILE A 79 4.93 -8.23 11.41
CA ILE A 79 3.81 -8.45 12.33
C ILE A 79 3.05 -7.15 12.54
N PHE A 80 1.72 -7.19 12.42
CA PHE A 80 0.84 -6.03 12.52
C PHE A 80 -0.26 -6.26 13.55
N LEU A 81 -0.36 -5.34 14.51
CA LEU A 81 -1.48 -5.25 15.42
C LEU A 81 -2.54 -4.30 14.86
N LEU A 82 -3.75 -4.85 14.68
CA LEU A 82 -4.86 -4.23 13.99
C LEU A 82 -6.03 -4.07 14.94
N ARG A 83 -6.75 -2.93 14.88
CA ARG A 83 -7.94 -2.69 15.70
C ARG A 83 -9.07 -2.05 14.93
N LYS A 84 -10.28 -2.57 15.12
CA LYS A 84 -11.54 -1.93 14.76
C LYS A 84 -12.24 -1.48 16.04
N ARG A 85 -12.43 -0.17 16.19
CA ARG A 85 -13.19 0.41 17.30
C ARG A 85 -14.67 0.14 17.14
N LYS A 86 -15.39 0.00 18.26
CA LYS A 86 -16.84 -0.23 18.28
C LYS A 86 -17.22 -1.40 17.37
N PHE A 87 -16.52 -2.52 17.54
CA PHE A 87 -16.89 -3.74 16.82
C PHE A 87 -18.26 -4.22 17.32
N GLU A 88 -18.43 -4.17 18.64
CA GLU A 88 -19.66 -4.45 19.36
C GLU A 88 -19.89 -3.41 20.47
N LYS A 89 -21.05 -3.49 21.12
CA LYS A 89 -21.39 -2.62 22.25
C LYS A 89 -20.34 -2.78 23.37
N GLY A 90 -19.57 -1.72 23.60
CA GLY A 90 -18.52 -1.67 24.63
C GLY A 90 -17.21 -2.39 24.29
N LYS A 91 -17.12 -3.09 23.15
CA LYS A 91 -15.97 -3.90 22.76
C LYS A 91 -15.35 -3.42 21.45
N ASP A 92 -14.03 -3.54 21.37
CA ASP A 92 -13.25 -3.33 20.16
C ASP A 92 -12.75 -4.67 19.64
N GLY A 93 -12.65 -4.80 18.32
CA GLY A 93 -12.09 -5.98 17.68
C GLY A 93 -10.60 -5.80 17.43
N VAL A 94 -9.77 -6.72 17.91
CA VAL A 94 -8.31 -6.73 17.77
C VAL A 94 -7.88 -7.96 16.97
N LEU A 95 -6.88 -7.79 16.12
CA LEU A 95 -6.32 -8.84 15.29
C LEU A 95 -4.80 -8.67 15.22
N CYS A 96 -4.05 -9.76 15.35
CA CYS A 96 -2.61 -9.76 15.15
C CYS A 96 -2.26 -10.66 13.97
N LEU A 97 -1.58 -10.12 12.96
CA LEU A 97 -1.23 -10.82 11.72
C LEU A 97 0.28 -10.76 11.46
N GLY A 98 0.89 -11.91 11.20
CA GLY A 98 2.24 -12.03 10.66
C GLY A 98 2.20 -12.36 9.16
N PHE A 99 3.11 -11.77 8.38
CA PHE A 99 3.22 -12.00 6.93
C PHE A 99 4.58 -12.61 6.60
N ARG A 100 4.62 -13.78 5.99
CA ARG A 100 5.88 -14.42 5.56
C ARG A 100 5.87 -14.63 4.06
N TYR A 101 6.92 -14.18 3.37
CA TYR A 101 7.10 -14.42 1.94
C TYR A 101 7.28 -15.91 1.67
N VAL A 102 6.69 -16.42 0.58
CA VAL A 102 6.78 -17.82 0.18
C VAL A 102 7.17 -17.86 -1.30
N ALA A 103 8.45 -18.15 -1.56
CA ALA A 103 9.04 -18.04 -2.91
C ALA A 103 8.46 -19.05 -3.91
N ASP A 104 8.07 -20.25 -3.43
CA ASP A 104 7.76 -21.41 -4.30
C ASP A 104 6.31 -21.89 -4.17
N HIS A 105 5.39 -21.09 -3.62
CA HIS A 105 4.01 -21.53 -3.47
C HIS A 105 3.21 -21.34 -4.78
N PRO A 106 2.63 -22.40 -5.37
CA PRO A 106 2.00 -22.31 -6.70
C PRO A 106 0.79 -21.38 -6.76
N LEU A 107 0.19 -21.07 -5.61
CA LEU A 107 -1.05 -20.29 -5.50
C LEU A 107 -0.92 -18.95 -4.75
N GLY A 108 0.28 -18.53 -4.32
CA GLY A 108 0.41 -17.22 -3.66
C GLY A 108 1.82 -16.78 -3.27
N GLU A 109 1.91 -15.53 -2.82
CA GLU A 109 3.17 -14.80 -2.62
C GLU A 109 3.56 -14.70 -1.13
N TYR A 110 2.55 -14.63 -0.26
CA TYR A 110 2.75 -14.53 1.17
C TYR A 110 1.83 -15.51 1.89
N SER A 111 2.33 -16.10 2.96
CA SER A 111 1.48 -16.70 3.99
C SER A 111 1.15 -15.64 5.04
N VAL A 112 -0.13 -15.54 5.39
CA VAL A 112 -0.63 -14.73 6.49
C VAL A 112 -0.97 -15.65 7.64
N VAL A 113 -0.40 -15.37 8.81
CA VAL A 113 -0.62 -16.15 10.04
C VAL A 113 -1.29 -15.24 11.05
N ARG A 114 -2.38 -15.74 11.64
CA ARG A 114 -3.02 -15.13 12.79
C ARG A 114 -2.23 -15.49 14.05
N LEU A 115 -1.67 -14.46 14.70
CA LEU A 115 -0.85 -14.58 15.91
C LEU A 115 -1.65 -14.23 17.15
N LEU A 116 -2.89 -14.70 17.22
CA LEU A 116 -3.82 -14.44 18.30
C LEU A 116 -4.84 -15.59 18.34
N GLY A 117 -5.30 -15.96 19.54
CA GLY A 117 -6.33 -16.97 19.74
C GLY A 117 -7.63 -16.81 18.91
N LYS A 118 -8.52 -17.81 19.01
CA LYS A 118 -9.79 -17.90 18.26
C LYS A 118 -10.60 -16.60 18.38
N GLY A 119 -11.03 -16.06 17.24
CA GLY A 119 -11.84 -14.85 17.18
C GLY A 119 -13.33 -15.14 17.21
N GLU A 120 -14.14 -14.09 17.02
CA GLU A 120 -15.57 -14.19 16.69
C GLU A 120 -15.75 -14.76 15.27
N GLY A 121 -15.43 -16.04 15.10
CA GLY A 121 -15.60 -16.78 13.84
C GLY A 121 -14.41 -17.67 13.48
N SER A 122 -14.59 -18.46 12.43
CA SER A 122 -13.61 -19.41 11.91
C SER A 122 -12.65 -18.80 10.86
N ASN A 123 -12.85 -17.54 10.48
CA ASN A 123 -12.07 -16.90 9.42
C ASN A 123 -10.73 -16.37 9.93
N LEU A 124 -9.72 -16.40 9.05
CA LEU A 124 -8.36 -15.89 9.30
C LEU A 124 -8.35 -14.46 9.88
N LEU A 125 -9.28 -13.62 9.44
CA LEU A 125 -9.37 -12.21 9.78
C LEU A 125 -10.47 -11.87 10.81
N SER A 126 -11.12 -12.86 11.41
CA SER A 126 -12.08 -12.62 12.51
C SER A 126 -11.36 -12.03 13.72
N PRO A 127 -11.77 -10.89 14.30
CA PRO A 127 -11.06 -10.31 15.43
C PRO A 127 -11.35 -11.06 16.74
N VAL A 128 -10.50 -10.87 17.75
CA VAL A 128 -10.82 -11.13 19.16
C VAL A 128 -11.39 -9.85 19.75
N LEU A 129 -12.41 -9.98 20.59
CA LEU A 129 -13.03 -8.83 21.24
C LEU A 129 -12.36 -8.51 22.56
N VAL A 130 -12.02 -7.23 22.72
CA VAL A 130 -11.45 -6.71 23.97
C VAL A 130 -12.29 -5.52 24.45
N PRO A 131 -12.33 -5.24 25.76
CA PRO A 131 -12.94 -4.03 26.28
C PRO A 131 -12.34 -2.77 25.63
N ARG A 132 -13.18 -1.77 25.35
CA ARG A 132 -12.76 -0.57 24.59
C ARG A 132 -11.62 0.23 25.24
N LYS A 133 -11.45 0.17 26.55
CA LYS A 133 -10.38 0.88 27.27
C LYS A 133 -9.09 0.06 27.41
N THR A 134 -9.07 -1.19 26.93
CA THR A 134 -7.90 -2.06 27.01
C THR A 134 -6.77 -1.50 26.16
N LYS A 135 -5.60 -1.33 26.81
CA LYS A 135 -4.33 -1.06 26.13
C LYS A 135 -3.84 -2.37 25.53
N VAL A 136 -3.57 -2.34 24.24
CA VAL A 136 -3.05 -3.49 23.49
C VAL A 136 -1.74 -3.09 22.84
N SER A 137 -0.76 -3.98 22.88
CA SER A 137 0.50 -3.90 22.14
C SER A 137 0.82 -5.27 21.54
N ILE A 138 1.77 -5.33 20.63
CA ILE A 138 2.22 -6.60 20.05
C ILE A 138 2.67 -7.56 21.15
N ASP A 139 3.49 -7.09 22.09
CA ASP A 139 4.03 -7.94 23.16
C ASP A 139 2.95 -8.43 24.14
N SER A 140 1.88 -7.66 24.37
CA SER A 140 0.82 -8.05 25.31
C SER A 140 -0.31 -8.85 24.68
N THR A 141 -0.42 -8.85 23.35
CA THR A 141 -1.59 -9.37 22.64
C THR A 141 -1.23 -10.45 21.64
N CYS A 142 -0.07 -10.39 20.98
CA CYS A 142 0.29 -11.35 19.95
C CYS A 142 0.99 -12.59 20.53
N ASP A 143 0.62 -13.77 20.06
CA ASP A 143 1.23 -15.05 20.43
C ASP A 143 2.53 -15.26 19.63
N LEU A 144 3.62 -14.61 20.05
CA LEU A 144 4.91 -14.61 19.34
C LEU A 144 5.75 -15.89 19.55
N GLU A 145 5.56 -16.59 20.67
CA GLU A 145 6.42 -17.71 21.10
C GLU A 145 6.16 -19.05 20.38
N GLY A 146 5.33 -19.09 19.34
CA GLY A 146 5.10 -20.35 18.61
C GLY A 146 4.49 -21.49 19.44
N LYS A 147 4.00 -21.22 20.67
CA LYS A 147 3.34 -22.17 21.60
C LYS A 147 2.04 -22.81 21.07
N HIS A 148 1.72 -22.58 19.79
CA HIS A 148 0.63 -23.23 19.06
C HIS A 148 1.12 -24.13 17.91
N SER A 149 2.33 -24.67 18.04
CA SER A 149 2.81 -25.80 17.22
C SER A 149 2.11 -27.13 17.54
N SER A 150 1.21 -27.16 18.53
CA SER A 150 0.25 -28.25 18.70
C SER A 150 -0.71 -28.29 17.52
N LEU A 151 -0.66 -29.38 16.75
CA LEU A 151 -1.62 -29.75 15.70
C LEU A 151 -3.05 -29.36 16.11
N PRO A 152 -3.83 -28.68 15.24
CA PRO A 152 -5.14 -28.21 15.61
C PRO A 152 -6.04 -29.40 15.99
N SER A 153 -6.51 -29.41 17.24
CA SER A 153 -7.65 -30.21 17.67
C SER A 153 -8.86 -29.85 16.78
N ARG A 154 -9.72 -30.84 16.53
CA ARG A 154 -10.80 -30.90 15.51
C ARG A 154 -11.79 -29.72 15.39
N ASP A 155 -11.67 -28.67 16.20
CA ASP A 155 -12.43 -27.41 16.08
C ASP A 155 -11.69 -26.38 15.20
N HIS A 156 -11.52 -26.70 13.92
CA HIS A 156 -10.67 -25.97 12.97
C HIS A 156 -11.18 -24.54 12.66
N TYR A 157 -10.62 -23.53 13.33
CA TYR A 157 -10.61 -22.15 12.80
C TYR A 157 -9.32 -21.90 12.01
N ILE A 158 -9.41 -21.10 10.94
CA ILE A 158 -8.29 -20.87 10.03
C ILE A 158 -7.27 -19.95 10.72
N LYS A 159 -6.12 -20.51 11.09
CA LYS A 159 -4.98 -19.77 11.65
C LYS A 159 -4.02 -19.23 10.58
N GLN A 160 -3.99 -19.85 9.41
CA GLN A 160 -3.08 -19.50 8.34
C GLN A 160 -3.79 -19.53 6.99
N GLY A 161 -3.46 -18.57 6.13
CA GLY A 161 -3.91 -18.56 4.75
C GLY A 161 -2.79 -18.10 3.83
N VAL A 162 -2.79 -18.61 2.60
CA VAL A 162 -1.89 -18.10 1.56
C VAL A 162 -2.62 -16.98 0.82
N ILE A 163 -1.94 -15.87 0.58
CA ILE A 163 -2.48 -14.74 -0.16
C ILE A 163 -1.70 -14.53 -1.45
N ARG A 164 -2.44 -14.17 -2.49
CA ARG A 164 -1.91 -13.77 -3.79
C ARG A 164 -2.40 -12.37 -4.11
N ARG A 165 -1.58 -11.56 -4.77
CA ARG A 165 -2.06 -10.26 -5.22
C ARG A 165 -3.23 -10.48 -6.19
N SER A 166 -4.21 -9.58 -6.15
CA SER A 166 -5.28 -9.62 -7.14
C SER A 166 -4.69 -9.56 -8.55
N ALA A 167 -5.27 -10.31 -9.48
CA ALA A 167 -4.78 -10.43 -10.85
C ALA A 167 -4.45 -9.05 -11.46
N PRO A 168 -3.39 -8.97 -12.30
CA PRO A 168 -2.90 -7.72 -12.88
C PRO A 168 -4.01 -6.97 -13.62
N GLY A 169 -3.89 -5.64 -13.60
CA GLY A 169 -4.90 -4.71 -14.07
C GLY A 169 -5.13 -3.61 -13.05
N CYS A 170 -4.38 -2.53 -13.17
CA CYS A 170 -4.70 -1.29 -12.48
C CYS A 170 -5.68 -0.43 -13.28
N LYS A 171 -6.25 0.57 -12.59
CA LYS A 171 -6.99 1.64 -13.23
C LYS A 171 -6.31 2.97 -12.97
N PHE A 172 -6.16 3.76 -14.01
CA PHE A 172 -5.74 5.14 -13.92
C PHE A 172 -6.84 5.97 -13.23
N PRO A 173 -6.50 6.86 -12.28
CA PRO A 173 -7.42 7.87 -11.78
C PRO A 173 -8.03 8.69 -12.91
N LYS A 174 -9.29 9.14 -12.77
CA LYS A 174 -9.92 10.03 -13.75
C LYS A 174 -9.11 11.32 -13.98
N SER A 175 -8.42 11.80 -12.96
CA SER A 175 -7.64 13.04 -13.00
C SER A 175 -6.47 13.02 -13.99
N ILE A 176 -5.94 11.85 -14.35
CA ILE A 176 -4.84 11.73 -15.32
C ILE A 176 -5.29 11.15 -16.66
N GLN A 177 -6.57 10.78 -16.79
CA GLN A 177 -7.10 10.25 -18.04
C GLN A 177 -7.28 11.39 -19.03
N GLY A 178 -6.89 11.16 -20.28
CA GLY A 178 -6.90 12.17 -21.34
C GLY A 178 -5.69 12.02 -22.26
N ARG A 179 -5.62 12.89 -23.25
CA ARG A 179 -4.45 13.05 -24.10
C ARG A 179 -3.63 14.22 -23.55
N TRP A 180 -2.34 13.97 -23.35
CA TRP A 180 -1.41 14.94 -22.83
C TRP A 180 -0.27 15.14 -23.82
N ASN A 181 0.13 16.38 -24.03
CA ASN A 181 1.43 16.64 -24.61
C ASN A 181 2.51 16.26 -23.60
N PHE A 182 3.68 15.85 -24.10
CA PHE A 182 4.71 15.24 -23.27
C PHE A 182 6.07 15.84 -23.59
N THR A 183 6.83 16.28 -22.59
CA THR A 183 8.14 16.90 -22.79
C THR A 183 9.27 15.92 -23.08
N TYR A 184 8.97 14.62 -23.14
CA TYR A 184 9.94 13.59 -23.50
C TYR A 184 10.34 13.73 -24.98
N GLN A 185 11.64 13.86 -25.24
CA GLN A 185 12.17 14.27 -26.55
C GLN A 185 11.78 13.34 -27.72
N HIS A 186 11.49 12.06 -27.42
CA HIS A 186 11.14 11.07 -28.44
C HIS A 186 9.63 10.81 -28.56
N ALA A 187 8.80 11.51 -27.78
CA ALA A 187 7.35 11.37 -27.85
C ALA A 187 6.64 12.71 -28.04
N LYS A 188 5.61 12.68 -28.88
CA LYS A 188 4.73 13.83 -29.11
C LYS A 188 3.68 13.97 -28.01
N SER A 189 3.05 12.85 -27.64
CA SER A 189 1.95 12.86 -26.68
C SER A 189 1.80 11.51 -25.98
N LEU A 190 1.28 11.55 -24.75
CA LEU A 190 0.88 10.39 -23.97
C LEU A 190 -0.64 10.41 -23.79
N GLU A 191 -1.30 9.37 -24.26
CA GLU A 191 -2.74 9.19 -24.13
C GLU A 191 -3.04 8.15 -23.06
N ILE A 192 -3.84 8.50 -22.05
CA ILE A 192 -4.11 7.65 -20.88
C ILE A 192 -5.62 7.39 -20.79
N TRP A 193 -6.00 6.13 -20.91
CA TRP A 193 -7.38 5.66 -20.71
C TRP A 193 -7.55 5.00 -19.36
N GLN A 194 -8.70 4.37 -19.09
CA GLN A 194 -8.95 3.75 -17.78
C GLN A 194 -7.94 2.63 -17.44
N ARG A 195 -7.48 1.84 -18.43
CA ARG A 195 -6.64 0.63 -18.20
C ARG A 195 -5.43 0.50 -19.12
N ASN A 196 -5.29 1.39 -20.09
CA ASN A 196 -4.19 1.37 -21.03
C ASN A 196 -3.70 2.80 -21.24
N SER A 197 -2.49 2.91 -21.76
CA SER A 197 -1.93 4.17 -22.23
C SER A 197 -1.24 3.93 -23.58
N THR A 198 -1.16 4.97 -24.39
CA THR A 198 -0.51 4.95 -25.70
C THR A 198 0.47 6.10 -25.76
N LEU A 199 1.74 5.78 -25.99
CA LEU A 199 2.78 6.76 -26.24
C LEU A 199 2.90 6.95 -27.74
N HIS A 200 2.60 8.16 -28.21
CA HIS A 200 2.72 8.54 -29.62
C HIS A 200 4.12 9.12 -29.84
N LEU A 201 4.94 8.43 -30.64
CA LEU A 201 6.34 8.78 -30.87
C LEU A 201 6.48 9.86 -31.95
N MET A 202 7.63 10.54 -31.96
CA MET A 202 7.92 11.61 -32.92
C MET A 202 8.02 11.12 -34.36
N ASP A 203 8.35 9.84 -34.58
CA ASP A 203 8.41 9.19 -35.89
C ASP A 203 7.03 8.77 -36.42
N GLY A 204 5.94 9.07 -35.70
CA GLY A 204 4.57 8.71 -36.05
C GLY A 204 4.14 7.31 -35.60
N SER A 205 5.06 6.51 -35.06
CA SER A 205 4.71 5.20 -34.48
C SER A 205 4.06 5.36 -33.10
N SER A 206 3.50 4.26 -32.57
CA SER A 206 2.80 4.28 -31.28
C SER A 206 3.11 3.04 -30.47
N VAL A 207 3.41 3.24 -29.17
CA VAL A 207 3.63 2.14 -28.23
C VAL A 207 2.46 2.07 -27.27
N ARG A 208 1.75 0.94 -27.28
CA ARG A 208 0.61 0.70 -26.39
C ARG A 208 1.06 -0.03 -25.13
N PHE A 209 0.63 0.49 -23.99
CA PHE A 209 0.89 -0.07 -22.67
C PHE A 209 -0.41 -0.47 -21.98
N LEU A 210 -0.36 -1.57 -21.23
CA LEU A 210 -1.39 -1.96 -20.27
C LEU A 210 -0.96 -1.53 -18.87
N CYS A 211 -1.93 -1.03 -18.09
CA CYS A 211 -1.75 -0.77 -16.67
C CYS A 211 -1.67 -2.11 -15.93
N ASP A 212 -0.46 -2.63 -15.75
CA ASP A 212 -0.24 -3.96 -15.18
C ASP A 212 -0.45 -3.94 -13.67
N LYS A 213 0.22 -3.00 -12.96
CA LYS A 213 0.12 -2.85 -11.50
C LYS A 213 0.18 -1.39 -11.07
N ARG A 214 -0.31 -1.13 -9.85
CA ARG A 214 -0.25 0.19 -9.21
C ARG A 214 -0.02 0.07 -7.72
N ASP A 215 0.87 0.88 -7.18
CA ASP A 215 1.01 1.12 -5.74
C ASP A 215 1.08 2.63 -5.48
N GLY A 216 0.08 3.16 -4.76
CA GLY A 216 -0.02 4.60 -4.53
C GLY A 216 -0.13 5.41 -5.84
N GLY A 217 0.87 6.25 -6.08
CA GLY A 217 1.05 7.05 -7.30
C GLY A 217 1.92 6.39 -8.38
N VAL A 218 2.54 5.24 -8.08
CA VAL A 218 3.43 4.51 -8.99
C VAL A 218 2.63 3.47 -9.78
N PHE A 219 2.86 3.42 -11.08
CA PHE A 219 2.22 2.52 -12.03
C PHE A 219 3.27 1.73 -12.79
N VAL A 220 2.94 0.47 -13.11
CA VAL A 220 3.72 -0.36 -14.03
C VAL A 220 2.96 -0.44 -15.34
N PHE A 221 3.61 0.05 -16.40
CA PHE A 221 3.12 -0.03 -17.76
C PHE A 221 3.82 -1.19 -18.43
N ARG A 222 3.06 -2.15 -18.96
CA ARG A 222 3.60 -3.30 -19.68
C ARG A 222 3.14 -3.26 -21.12
N THR A 223 4.08 -3.35 -22.06
CA THR A 223 3.82 -3.52 -23.48
C THR A 223 4.21 -4.93 -23.90
N ARG A 224 3.36 -5.58 -24.72
CA ARG A 224 3.50 -6.99 -25.06
C ARG A 224 4.27 -7.18 -26.35
N ARG A 225 5.11 -8.21 -26.42
CA ARG A 225 5.92 -8.56 -27.62
C ARG A 225 6.66 -7.35 -28.21
N TYR A 226 7.25 -6.54 -27.32
CA TYR A 226 7.91 -5.30 -27.72
C TYR A 226 9.35 -5.54 -28.17
N VAL A 227 10.05 -6.46 -27.49
CA VAL A 227 11.45 -6.80 -27.82
C VAL A 227 11.48 -7.91 -28.87
N ASN A 228 10.74 -9.01 -28.62
CA ASN A 228 10.56 -10.14 -29.53
C ASN A 228 9.30 -10.93 -29.10
N ASP A 229 9.04 -12.08 -29.72
CA ASP A 229 7.84 -12.90 -29.43
C ASP A 229 7.77 -13.48 -28.01
N HIS A 230 8.92 -13.58 -27.33
CA HIS A 230 9.06 -14.16 -26.00
C HIS A 230 9.25 -13.13 -24.89
N GLN A 231 9.50 -11.87 -25.25
CA GLN A 231 9.83 -10.81 -24.30
C GLN A 231 8.89 -9.62 -24.43
N ASP A 232 8.34 -9.24 -23.28
CA ASP A 232 7.61 -8.00 -23.11
C ASP A 232 8.58 -6.91 -22.66
N ALA A 233 8.09 -5.67 -22.60
CA ALA A 233 8.82 -4.57 -21.97
C ALA A 233 7.93 -3.82 -20.99
N PHE A 234 8.53 -3.22 -19.97
CA PHE A 234 7.79 -2.44 -18.98
C PHE A 234 8.52 -1.17 -18.54
N MET A 235 7.75 -0.22 -18.04
CA MET A 235 8.23 0.95 -17.30
C MET A 235 7.48 1.11 -15.98
N CYS A 236 8.17 1.65 -14.99
CA CYS A 236 7.64 2.08 -13.71
C CYS A 236 7.56 3.61 -13.70
N VAL A 237 6.36 4.17 -13.61
CA VAL A 237 6.15 5.61 -13.69
C VAL A 237 5.28 6.12 -12.56
N GLU A 238 5.59 7.30 -12.05
CA GLU A 238 4.79 8.04 -11.09
C GLU A 238 4.30 9.35 -11.69
N PHE A 239 3.02 9.66 -11.49
CA PHE A 239 2.42 10.93 -11.90
C PHE A 239 2.18 11.79 -10.67
N THR A 240 3.01 12.81 -10.49
CA THR A 240 2.90 13.77 -9.38
C THR A 240 2.13 15.01 -9.87
N PRO A 241 0.94 15.31 -9.32
CA PRO A 241 0.19 16.50 -9.70
C PRO A 241 0.95 17.79 -9.35
N MET A 242 0.86 18.80 -10.21
CA MET A 242 1.47 20.11 -10.00
C MET A 242 0.40 21.21 -10.01
N PRO A 243 -0.37 21.37 -8.93
CA PRO A 243 -1.52 22.28 -8.91
C PRO A 243 -1.14 23.77 -8.97
N ASP A 244 0.09 24.10 -8.56
CA ASP A 244 0.59 25.48 -8.47
C ASP A 244 1.38 25.89 -9.73
N ASP A 245 1.60 24.98 -10.69
CA ASP A 245 2.29 25.26 -11.94
C ASP A 245 1.29 25.65 -13.05
N PRO A 246 1.44 26.82 -13.69
CA PRO A 246 0.49 27.30 -14.69
C PRO A 246 0.64 26.63 -16.06
N PHE A 247 1.74 25.92 -16.33
CA PHE A 247 2.06 25.34 -17.64
C PHE A 247 1.93 23.81 -17.65
N TYR A 248 2.24 23.16 -16.53
CA TYR A 248 2.35 21.70 -16.46
C TYR A 248 1.37 21.10 -15.46
N SER A 249 0.64 20.06 -15.87
CA SER A 249 -0.36 19.40 -15.02
C SER A 249 0.23 18.30 -14.13
N PHE A 250 1.21 17.55 -14.65
CA PHE A 250 1.86 16.47 -13.93
C PHE A 250 3.36 16.42 -14.20
N GLN A 251 4.14 16.15 -13.16
CA GLN A 251 5.51 15.66 -13.31
C GLN A 251 5.47 14.13 -13.41
N LEU A 252 6.09 13.60 -14.45
CA LEU A 252 6.29 12.17 -14.64
C LEU A 252 7.69 11.80 -14.12
N SER A 253 7.73 10.88 -13.16
CA SER A 253 8.98 10.34 -12.62
C SER A 253 9.12 8.87 -12.98
N ARG A 254 10.22 8.51 -13.65
CA ARG A 254 10.56 7.11 -13.96
C ARG A 254 11.32 6.48 -12.79
N HIS A 255 10.92 5.25 -12.47
CA HIS A 255 11.44 4.45 -11.35
C HIS A 255 12.07 3.14 -11.80
N ASN A 256 12.58 3.03 -13.01
CA ASN A 256 13.33 1.85 -13.48
C ASN A 256 14.24 2.22 -14.64
N SER A 257 15.47 1.70 -14.72
CA SER A 257 16.31 1.87 -15.92
C SER A 257 16.25 0.67 -16.86
N GLY A 258 16.13 0.95 -18.15
CA GLY A 258 15.99 -0.05 -19.22
C GLY A 258 17.03 0.10 -20.32
N SER A 259 16.85 -0.67 -21.39
CA SER A 259 17.73 -0.65 -22.58
C SER A 259 17.00 -0.22 -23.85
N TYR A 260 15.68 -0.04 -23.77
CA TYR A 260 14.84 0.29 -24.91
C TYR A 260 14.18 1.65 -24.72
N LEU A 261 13.88 2.32 -25.83
CA LEU A 261 13.26 3.64 -25.85
C LEU A 261 14.04 4.64 -24.96
N ASP A 262 15.32 4.87 -25.28
CA ASP A 262 16.23 5.74 -24.52
C ASP A 262 16.29 5.42 -23.01
N GLY A 263 16.34 4.12 -22.70
CA GLY A 263 16.42 3.63 -21.33
C GLY A 263 15.12 3.70 -20.52
N GLN A 264 13.99 4.07 -21.15
CA GLN A 264 12.68 4.11 -20.49
C GLN A 264 12.10 2.70 -20.23
N LEU A 265 12.38 1.75 -21.11
CA LEU A 265 11.76 0.42 -21.11
C LEU A 265 12.76 -0.70 -20.77
N LYS A 266 12.40 -1.49 -19.76
CA LYS A 266 13.14 -2.69 -19.33
C LYS A 266 12.49 -3.94 -19.90
N ALA A 267 13.29 -4.83 -20.48
CA ALA A 267 12.81 -6.11 -21.00
C ALA A 267 12.45 -7.07 -19.86
N VAL A 268 11.45 -7.91 -20.08
CA VAL A 268 10.99 -8.91 -19.11
C VAL A 268 10.45 -10.14 -19.85
N SER A 269 10.59 -11.32 -19.26
CA SER A 269 9.99 -12.52 -19.86
C SER A 269 8.47 -12.39 -19.91
N ARG A 270 7.85 -12.87 -20.99
CA ARG A 270 6.39 -12.76 -21.17
C ARG A 270 5.60 -13.51 -20.07
N SER A 271 6.15 -14.56 -19.47
CA SER A 271 5.53 -15.28 -18.36
C SER A 271 5.80 -14.67 -16.99
N GLU A 272 6.78 -13.76 -16.89
CA GLU A 272 7.23 -13.24 -15.61
C GLU A 272 6.25 -12.20 -15.06
N THR A 273 6.01 -12.30 -13.75
CA THR A 273 5.15 -11.37 -13.03
C THR A 273 5.98 -10.20 -12.53
N ILE A 274 5.69 -8.99 -13.00
CA ILE A 274 6.39 -7.78 -12.57
C ILE A 274 5.91 -7.39 -11.19
N TYR A 275 6.81 -7.03 -10.27
CA TYR A 275 6.45 -6.53 -8.94
C TYR A 275 7.05 -5.16 -8.71
N ILE A 276 6.22 -4.16 -8.40
CA ILE A 276 6.65 -2.76 -8.24
C ILE A 276 7.84 -2.65 -7.26
N HIS A 277 7.77 -3.37 -6.14
CA HIS A 277 8.80 -3.31 -5.09
C HIS A 277 10.08 -4.12 -5.35
N ILE A 278 10.12 -4.90 -6.45
CA ILE A 278 11.29 -5.69 -6.86
C ILE A 278 11.88 -5.13 -8.15
N HIS A 279 11.01 -4.75 -9.08
CA HIS A 279 11.35 -4.40 -10.45
C HIS A 279 11.45 -2.91 -10.71
N CYS A 280 10.86 -2.07 -9.84
CA CYS A 280 11.08 -0.64 -9.85
C CYS A 280 12.19 -0.33 -8.83
N ASP A 281 13.12 0.53 -9.23
CA ASP A 281 14.32 0.91 -8.49
C ASP A 281 13.99 1.88 -7.34
N TRP A 282 12.80 2.52 -7.33
CA TRP A 282 12.33 3.52 -6.36
C TRP A 282 13.24 4.74 -6.15
N ILE A 283 14.32 4.79 -6.91
CA ILE A 283 15.13 5.96 -7.13
C ILE A 283 14.52 6.62 -8.36
N GLY A 284 13.88 7.77 -8.17
CA GLY A 284 13.48 8.61 -9.30
C GLY A 284 14.73 8.91 -10.11
N SER A 285 14.81 8.43 -11.35
CA SER A 285 16.02 8.61 -12.16
C SER A 285 16.29 10.10 -12.35
N PRO A 286 17.51 10.61 -12.06
CA PRO A 286 17.88 11.95 -12.46
C PRO A 286 18.40 11.94 -13.90
N ALA A 287 17.90 12.86 -14.72
CA ALA A 287 18.67 13.64 -15.69
C ALA A 287 17.85 14.86 -16.16
N ARG A 288 16.56 14.66 -16.51
CA ARG A 288 15.60 15.73 -16.79
C ARG A 288 14.19 15.32 -16.34
N PRO A 289 13.46 16.18 -15.62
CA PRO A 289 12.07 15.90 -15.30
C PRO A 289 11.23 15.95 -16.59
N GLU A 290 10.34 14.97 -16.73
CA GLU A 290 9.39 14.92 -17.84
C GLU A 290 8.02 15.39 -17.35
N PHE A 291 7.30 16.14 -18.18
CA PHE A 291 6.06 16.79 -17.79
C PHE A 291 4.94 16.54 -18.78
N LEU A 292 3.73 16.45 -18.23
CA LEU A 292 2.49 16.39 -19.00
C LEU A 292 1.78 17.73 -18.95
N TYR A 293 1.30 18.19 -20.11
CA TYR A 293 0.56 19.43 -20.25
C TYR A 293 -0.57 19.29 -21.29
N PRO A 294 -1.60 20.16 -21.24
CA PRO A 294 -2.73 20.12 -22.17
C PRO A 294 -2.33 20.23 -23.64
#